data_AF-I0IYR1-F1
#
_entry.id   AF-I0IYR1-F1
#
_cell.length_a   1.000
_cell.length_b   1.000
_cell.length_c   1.000
_cell.angle_alpha   90.00
_cell.angle_beta   90.00
_cell.angle_gamma   90.00
#
_symmetry.space_group_name_H-M   'P 1'
#
loop_
_entity.id
_entity.type
_entity.pdbx_description
1 polymer ?
#
loop_
_entity_poly.entity_id
_entity_poly.type
_entity_poly.pdbx_seq_one_letter_code
_entity_poly.pdbx_strand_id
1 'polypeptide(L)'
;ICFYLGTTYAGAMYILGAIELLLIYIAPKAAIFPLEGLEGPEAEAALLNNMRVYGTILLTSMATVVFVGVKYVNKLALVFLACVILSILAVYAGVIKTAMDPPVFPVCVLGNRTLVWKSFDVCAKTIETANGTVTTQLWQMFCDSPFLNATCDKYFVANNVTEIQGIPGVTSGILADNLFGNYYEKGDLIARDKMESVEDQDEPLTNANRYVLADITSFFTLLVGIYFPSVTGIMAGSNRSGDLRDAQKSIPIGTIAAITTTSTVYMSSVVLFGACIEGVVLRDKFGEGVHGNLVIGTLAWPSPWVIVIGSFFSTCGAGLQSLTGAPRLMQAIAKDGIVPALRIFGHGKANGEPTWSLLLTACICESGILIASLDSVAPILSMFFLMCYMFVNLACALQTLLRTPNWRPRFKFYHWTLSFLGMSLCLTLMFLCSWYYAIVAMVIAGSIYKYIEFAGAEKEWGDGIRGLSLSAARYALMRLEEGPPHTKNWRPQL
;
A
#
# COMPACT_ATOMS: atom_id res chain seq x y z
N ILE A 1 -8.14 19.02 2.15
CA ILE A 1 -7.49 18.61 3.42
C ILE A 1 -7.32 17.09 3.48
N CYS A 2 -8.38 16.27 3.35
CA CYS A 2 -8.24 14.79 3.38
C CYS A 2 -7.21 14.26 2.36
N PHE A 3 -7.27 14.75 1.11
CA PHE A 3 -6.30 14.37 0.07
C PHE A 3 -4.85 14.78 0.40
N TYR A 4 -4.66 15.91 1.11
CA TYR A 4 -3.34 16.34 1.58
C TYR A 4 -2.79 15.35 2.62
N LEU A 5 -3.61 14.99 3.62
CA LEU A 5 -3.22 14.02 4.65
C LEU A 5 -2.93 12.65 4.03
N GLY A 6 -3.80 12.17 3.15
CA GLY A 6 -3.60 10.92 2.42
C GLY A 6 -2.29 10.91 1.61
N THR A 7 -1.99 11.96 0.86
CA THR A 7 -0.73 12.06 0.11
C THR A 7 0.48 12.14 1.03
N THR A 8 0.35 12.75 2.20
CA THR A 8 1.47 12.88 3.16
C THR A 8 1.81 11.54 3.82
N TYR A 9 0.79 10.78 4.26
CA TYR A 9 1.00 9.41 4.74
C TYR A 9 1.46 8.46 3.63
N ALA A 10 1.12 8.75 2.37
CA ALA A 10 1.63 7.99 1.22
C ALA A 10 3.14 8.15 1.10
N GLY A 11 3.63 9.38 1.30
CA GLY A 11 5.06 9.66 1.38
C GLY A 11 5.77 8.80 2.43
N ALA A 12 5.21 8.69 3.63
CA ALA A 12 5.76 7.85 4.70
C ALA A 12 5.77 6.36 4.31
N MET A 13 4.67 5.86 3.74
CA MET A 13 4.55 4.48 3.26
C MET A 13 5.59 4.15 2.18
N TYR A 14 5.80 5.04 1.20
CA TYR A 14 6.80 4.82 0.16
C TYR A 14 8.24 4.83 0.70
N ILE A 15 8.52 5.69 1.70
CA ILE A 15 9.82 5.75 2.36
C ILE A 15 10.08 4.47 3.16
N LEU A 16 9.13 4.04 3.98
CA LEU A 16 9.24 2.78 4.72
C LEU A 16 9.43 1.58 3.76
N GLY A 17 8.71 1.53 2.63
CA GLY A 17 8.88 0.50 1.62
C GLY A 17 10.26 0.50 0.96
N ALA A 18 10.83 1.68 0.71
CA ALA A 18 12.19 1.78 0.20
C ALA A 18 13.24 1.30 1.22
N ILE A 19 13.04 1.56 2.51
CA ILE A 19 13.92 1.08 3.58
C ILE A 19 13.78 -0.43 3.79
N GLU A 20 12.57 -0.99 3.68
CA GLU A 20 12.38 -2.45 3.69
C GLU A 20 13.17 -3.12 2.58
N LEU A 21 13.06 -2.59 1.35
CA LEU A 21 13.83 -3.09 0.22
C LEU A 21 15.35 -3.01 0.46
N LEU A 22 15.80 -1.91 1.06
CA LEU A 22 17.21 -1.69 1.38
C LEU A 22 17.73 -2.67 2.44
N LEU A 23 17.02 -2.80 3.57
CA LEU A 23 17.48 -3.56 4.72
C LEU A 23 17.27 -5.07 4.57
N ILE A 24 16.25 -5.51 3.86
CA ILE A 24 15.97 -6.95 3.73
C ILE A 24 16.73 -7.53 2.53
N TYR A 25 16.63 -6.90 1.36
CA TYR A 25 17.06 -7.51 0.10
C TYR A 25 18.39 -6.98 -0.45
N ILE A 26 18.74 -5.71 -0.20
CA ILE A 26 19.94 -5.10 -0.79
C ILE A 26 21.15 -5.19 0.15
N ALA A 27 21.01 -4.76 1.40
CA ALA A 27 22.11 -4.62 2.34
C ALA A 27 21.69 -5.00 3.79
N PRO A 28 21.43 -6.29 4.07
CA PRO A 28 21.01 -6.75 5.39
C PRO A 28 22.07 -6.54 6.48
N LYS A 29 23.35 -6.50 6.12
CA LYS A 29 24.46 -6.20 7.04
C LYS A 29 24.54 -4.73 7.47
N ALA A 30 23.76 -3.84 6.85
CA ALA A 30 23.72 -2.44 7.21
C ALA A 30 22.79 -2.14 8.40
N ALA A 31 22.11 -3.14 8.99
CA ALA A 31 21.27 -2.93 10.15
C ALA A 31 22.08 -2.38 11.34
N ILE A 32 21.62 -1.27 11.93
CA ILE A 32 22.24 -0.63 13.11
C ILE A 32 21.99 -1.48 14.36
N PHE A 33 20.77 -2.01 14.46
CA PHE A 33 20.38 -3.00 15.46
C PHE A 33 20.41 -4.38 14.79
N PRO A 34 21.47 -5.18 14.98
CA PRO A 34 21.60 -6.48 14.32
C PRO A 34 20.52 -7.44 14.82
N LEU A 35 20.00 -8.24 13.89
CA LEU A 35 18.99 -9.27 14.16
C LEU A 35 19.61 -10.61 14.63
N GLU A 36 20.94 -10.74 14.55
CA GLU A 36 21.65 -11.98 14.87
C GLU A 36 21.58 -12.27 16.38
N GLY A 37 20.93 -13.39 16.74
CA GLY A 37 20.80 -13.86 18.12
C GLY A 37 19.64 -13.28 18.92
N LEU A 38 18.79 -12.43 18.32
CA LEU A 38 17.54 -11.96 18.93
C LEU A 38 16.38 -12.88 18.54
N GLU A 39 15.52 -13.21 19.49
CA GLU A 39 14.39 -14.13 19.29
C GLU A 39 13.04 -13.43 19.47
N GLY A 40 12.07 -13.81 18.63
CA GLY A 40 10.67 -13.38 18.72
C GLY A 40 10.49 -11.86 18.78
N PRO A 41 9.86 -11.30 19.84
CA PRO A 41 9.47 -9.89 19.91
C PRO A 41 10.66 -8.93 19.90
N GLU A 42 11.84 -9.37 20.33
CA GLU A 42 13.04 -8.52 20.35
C GLU A 42 13.61 -8.29 18.95
N ALA A 43 13.55 -9.30 18.08
CA ALA A 43 13.94 -9.20 16.69
C ALA A 43 12.99 -8.26 15.90
N GLU A 44 11.68 -8.38 16.13
CA GLU A 44 10.67 -7.49 15.55
C GLU A 44 10.90 -6.03 16.00
N ALA A 45 11.16 -5.82 17.29
CA ALA A 45 11.47 -4.49 17.82
C ALA A 45 12.76 -3.91 17.22
N ALA A 46 13.80 -4.73 17.04
CA ALA A 46 15.04 -4.31 16.39
C ALA A 46 14.81 -3.90 14.93
N LEU A 47 14.02 -4.68 14.17
CA LEU A 47 13.65 -4.34 12.80
C LEU A 47 12.91 -3.01 12.73
N LEU A 48 11.89 -2.80 13.57
CA LEU A 48 11.13 -1.55 13.62
C LEU A 48 12.01 -0.35 13.99
N ASN A 49 12.97 -0.52 14.90
CA ASN A 49 13.90 0.55 15.26
C ASN A 49 14.85 0.90 14.11
N ASN A 50 15.32 -0.08 13.34
CA ASN A 50 16.09 0.18 12.13
C ASN A 50 15.25 0.97 11.11
N MET A 51 14.00 0.57 10.88
CA MET A 51 13.07 1.27 9.97
C MET A 51 12.86 2.73 10.37
N ARG A 52 12.74 3.04 11.67
CA ARG A 52 12.62 4.42 12.17
C ARG A 52 13.84 5.25 11.81
N VAL A 53 15.04 4.80 12.19
CA VAL A 53 16.28 5.57 11.99
C VAL A 53 16.56 5.79 10.51
N TYR A 54 16.52 4.73 9.70
CA TYR A 54 16.75 4.84 8.27
C TYR A 54 15.64 5.62 7.56
N GLY A 55 14.40 5.47 8.00
CA GLY A 55 13.26 6.23 7.48
C GLY A 55 13.41 7.73 7.70
N THR A 56 13.76 8.17 8.91
CA THR A 56 14.00 9.60 9.21
C THR A 56 15.18 10.14 8.40
N ILE A 57 16.27 9.38 8.24
CA ILE A 57 17.40 9.77 7.40
C ILE A 57 16.96 9.94 5.93
N LEU A 58 16.21 8.97 5.39
CA LEU A 58 15.73 9.03 4.01
C LEU A 58 14.75 10.20 3.82
N LEU A 59 13.81 10.42 4.73
CA LEU A 59 12.89 11.55 4.69
C LEU A 59 13.62 12.89 4.69
N THR A 60 14.58 13.09 5.60
CA THR A 60 15.34 14.35 5.67
C THR A 60 16.14 14.59 4.39
N SER A 61 16.73 13.54 3.81
CA SER A 61 17.43 13.64 2.53
C SER A 61 16.49 14.02 1.38
N MET A 62 15.32 13.37 1.28
CA MET A 62 14.32 13.64 0.25
C MET A 62 13.72 15.04 0.40
N ALA A 63 13.42 15.48 1.63
CA ALA A 63 12.93 16.83 1.92
C ALA A 63 13.96 17.90 1.51
N THR A 64 15.25 17.63 1.74
CA THR A 64 16.34 18.52 1.32
C THR A 64 16.41 18.62 -0.20
N VAL A 65 16.33 17.49 -0.91
CA VAL A 65 16.31 17.46 -2.38
C VAL A 65 15.14 18.27 -2.94
N VAL A 66 13.94 18.11 -2.35
CA VAL A 66 12.74 18.87 -2.74
C VAL A 66 12.93 20.37 -2.45
N PHE A 67 13.53 20.73 -1.31
CA PHE A 67 13.76 22.12 -0.93
C PHE A 67 14.78 22.85 -1.83
N VAL A 68 15.82 22.14 -2.28
CA VAL A 68 16.89 22.68 -3.15
C VAL A 68 16.42 22.83 -4.59
N GLY A 69 15.70 21.87 -5.17
CA GLY A 69 15.26 22.01 -6.56
C GLY A 69 14.33 20.93 -7.10
N VAL A 70 13.03 21.21 -7.11
CA VAL A 70 11.98 20.36 -7.72
C VAL A 70 12.15 20.16 -9.23
N LYS A 71 12.89 21.05 -9.91
CA LYS A 71 13.19 20.93 -11.36
C LYS A 71 13.92 19.62 -11.71
N TYR A 72 14.83 19.16 -10.84
CA TYR A 72 15.57 17.93 -11.06
C TYR A 72 14.68 16.70 -10.88
N VAL A 73 13.83 16.70 -9.85
CA VAL A 73 12.84 15.65 -9.59
C VAL A 73 11.92 15.46 -10.79
N ASN A 74 11.45 16.56 -11.39
CA ASN A 74 10.61 16.50 -12.58
C ASN A 74 11.32 15.89 -13.81
N LYS A 75 12.63 16.11 -13.97
CA LYS A 75 13.40 15.48 -15.07
C LYS A 75 13.60 13.99 -14.83
N LEU A 76 13.80 13.58 -13.58
CA LEU A 76 13.99 12.17 -13.20
C LEU A 76 12.68 11.36 -13.23
N ALA A 77 11.52 12.00 -13.30
CA ALA A 77 10.22 11.32 -13.34
C ALA A 77 10.09 10.28 -14.47
N LEU A 78 10.69 10.54 -15.64
CA LEU A 78 10.70 9.58 -16.75
C LEU A 78 11.55 8.33 -16.45
N VAL A 79 12.64 8.49 -15.70
CA VAL A 79 13.49 7.38 -15.27
C VAL A 79 12.73 6.50 -14.28
N PHE A 80 12.05 7.09 -13.30
CA PHE A 80 11.22 6.33 -12.36
C PHE A 80 10.08 5.57 -13.06
N LEU A 81 9.44 6.21 -14.04
CA LEU A 81 8.42 5.53 -14.85
C LEU A 81 9.00 4.35 -15.65
N ALA A 82 10.20 4.51 -16.22
CA ALA A 82 10.87 3.42 -16.93
C ALA A 82 11.19 2.25 -15.99
N CYS A 83 11.64 2.50 -14.76
CA CYS A 83 11.86 1.45 -13.75
C CYS A 83 10.60 0.62 -13.49
N VAL A 84 9.43 1.26 -13.36
CA VAL A 84 8.15 0.58 -13.16
C VAL A 84 7.79 -0.29 -14.37
N ILE A 85 7.83 0.28 -15.58
CA ILE A 85 7.43 -0.43 -16.80
C ILE A 85 8.35 -1.63 -17.05
N LEU A 86 9.67 -1.46 -16.93
CA LEU A 86 10.63 -2.54 -17.12
C LEU A 86 10.45 -3.65 -16.08
N SER A 87 10.15 -3.30 -14.82
CA SER A 87 9.89 -4.30 -13.76
C SER A 87 8.63 -5.11 -14.07
N ILE A 88 7.55 -4.45 -14.49
CA ILE A 88 6.30 -5.14 -14.88
C ILE A 88 6.56 -6.08 -16.07
N LEU A 89 7.26 -5.61 -17.11
CA LEU A 89 7.60 -6.43 -18.27
C LEU A 89 8.50 -7.62 -17.90
N ALA A 90 9.45 -7.45 -16.97
CA ALA A 90 10.31 -8.53 -16.47
C ALA A 90 9.50 -9.63 -15.75
N VAL A 91 8.46 -9.28 -15.00
CA VAL A 91 7.55 -10.25 -14.38
C VAL A 91 6.77 -11.01 -15.44
N TYR A 92 6.16 -10.32 -16.42
CA TYR A 92 5.42 -11.00 -17.51
C TYR A 92 6.32 -11.90 -18.36
N ALA A 93 7.54 -11.45 -18.69
CA ALA A 93 8.51 -12.27 -19.40
C ALA A 93 8.90 -13.51 -18.59
N GLY A 94 9.07 -13.36 -17.28
CA GLY A 94 9.33 -14.43 -16.35
C GLY A 94 8.22 -15.48 -16.30
N VAL A 95 6.97 -15.04 -16.17
CA VAL A 95 5.78 -15.91 -16.24
C VAL A 95 5.76 -16.73 -17.54
N ILE A 96 5.95 -16.08 -18.69
CA ILE A 96 5.96 -16.77 -19.99
C ILE A 96 7.11 -17.79 -20.04
N LYS A 97 8.29 -17.42 -19.52
CA LYS A 97 9.43 -18.33 -19.45
C LYS A 97 9.12 -19.56 -18.60
N THR A 98 8.41 -19.43 -17.48
CA THR A 98 8.09 -20.58 -16.62
C THR A 98 7.27 -21.67 -17.31
N ALA A 99 6.56 -21.35 -18.40
CA ALA A 99 5.84 -22.36 -19.18
C ALA A 99 6.78 -23.27 -20.00
N MET A 100 7.99 -22.81 -20.30
CA MET A 100 9.01 -23.56 -21.05
C MET A 100 10.12 -24.10 -20.14
N ASP A 101 10.63 -23.25 -19.25
CA ASP A 101 11.79 -23.50 -18.40
C ASP A 101 11.58 -22.80 -17.03
N PRO A 102 11.00 -23.51 -16.03
CA PRO A 102 10.75 -22.94 -14.72
C PRO A 102 12.07 -22.67 -13.96
N PRO A 103 12.20 -21.51 -13.28
CA PRO A 103 13.41 -21.20 -12.52
C PRO A 103 13.50 -22.11 -11.29
N VAL A 104 14.67 -22.69 -11.04
CA VAL A 104 14.89 -23.62 -9.91
C VAL A 104 15.11 -22.81 -8.62
N PHE A 105 14.04 -22.66 -7.84
CA PHE A 105 14.06 -22.12 -6.49
C PHE A 105 13.45 -23.15 -5.53
N PRO A 106 14.28 -24.00 -4.91
CA PRO A 106 13.79 -25.02 -4.01
C PRO A 106 13.35 -24.43 -2.67
N VAL A 107 12.44 -25.13 -2.01
CA VAL A 107 11.93 -24.84 -0.67
C VAL A 107 12.02 -26.11 0.15
N CYS A 108 12.55 -25.98 1.37
CA CYS A 108 12.72 -27.13 2.25
C CYS A 108 11.52 -27.27 3.19
N VAL A 109 10.95 -28.48 3.23
CA VAL A 109 9.75 -28.80 4.02
C VAL A 109 10.05 -29.99 4.92
N LEU A 110 9.65 -29.90 6.19
CA LEU A 110 9.70 -30.98 7.17
C LEU A 110 8.27 -31.49 7.43
N GLY A 111 7.92 -32.64 6.86
CA GLY A 111 6.54 -33.14 6.84
C GLY A 111 5.64 -32.17 6.08
N ASN A 112 4.78 -31.43 6.80
CA ASN A 112 3.94 -30.38 6.23
C ASN A 112 4.45 -28.93 6.48
N ARG A 113 5.50 -28.74 7.29
CA ARG A 113 5.95 -27.40 7.77
C ARG A 113 7.10 -26.84 6.93
N THR A 114 7.01 -25.58 6.53
CA THR A 114 8.08 -24.90 5.78
C THR A 114 9.21 -24.42 6.70
N LEU A 115 10.46 -24.66 6.31
CA LEU A 115 11.66 -24.29 7.06
C LEU A 115 12.29 -23.00 6.53
N VAL A 116 12.93 -22.24 7.42
CA VAL A 116 13.69 -21.02 7.07
C VAL A 116 15.02 -21.41 6.42
N TRP A 117 15.16 -21.16 5.12
CA TRP A 117 16.32 -21.65 4.37
C TRP A 117 17.63 -21.04 4.85
N LYS A 118 17.65 -19.75 5.21
CA LYS A 118 18.87 -19.00 5.61
C LYS A 118 19.65 -19.67 6.76
N SER A 119 18.99 -20.54 7.52
CA SER A 119 19.59 -21.18 8.68
C SER A 119 20.52 -22.36 8.32
N PHE A 120 20.33 -23.04 7.18
CA PHE A 120 21.08 -24.26 6.82
C PHE A 120 21.51 -24.31 5.35
N ASP A 121 22.60 -25.05 5.08
CA ASP A 121 23.17 -25.16 3.74
C ASP A 121 22.48 -26.20 2.83
N VAL A 122 21.99 -27.32 3.40
CA VAL A 122 21.45 -28.46 2.63
C VAL A 122 20.12 -28.93 3.21
N CYS A 123 19.11 -29.11 2.34
CA CYS A 123 17.78 -29.64 2.69
C CYS A 123 17.79 -31.18 2.84
N ALA A 124 18.60 -31.69 3.77
CA ALA A 124 18.64 -33.11 4.09
C ALA A 124 19.03 -33.31 5.56
N LYS A 125 18.61 -34.41 6.18
CA LYS A 125 19.00 -34.74 7.56
C LYS A 125 20.47 -35.20 7.66
N THR A 126 20.91 -35.97 6.67
CA THR A 126 22.24 -36.58 6.60
C THR A 126 22.77 -36.49 5.17
N ILE A 127 24.08 -36.36 5.03
CA ILE A 127 24.78 -36.39 3.74
C ILE A 127 25.77 -37.54 3.75
N GLU A 128 25.82 -38.30 2.65
CA GLU A 128 26.86 -39.30 2.44
C GLU A 128 28.14 -38.63 1.94
N THR A 129 29.18 -38.68 2.77
CA THR A 129 30.53 -38.24 2.38
C THR A 129 31.42 -39.48 2.16
N ALA A 130 32.55 -39.33 1.47
CA ALA A 130 33.50 -40.43 1.23
C ALA A 130 33.97 -41.18 2.52
N ASN A 131 33.86 -40.54 3.69
CA ASN A 131 34.24 -41.09 4.99
C ASN A 131 33.04 -41.63 5.82
N GLY A 132 31.83 -41.69 5.26
CA GLY A 132 30.60 -42.16 5.92
C GLY A 132 29.46 -41.14 5.92
N THR A 133 28.35 -41.49 6.57
CA THR A 133 27.18 -40.61 6.75
C THR A 133 27.46 -39.55 7.82
N VAL A 134 27.41 -38.27 7.43
CA VAL A 134 27.59 -37.13 8.32
C VAL A 134 26.28 -36.37 8.47
N THR A 135 25.98 -35.90 9.68
CA THR A 135 24.80 -35.07 9.96
C THR A 135 24.95 -33.67 9.37
N THR A 136 23.85 -33.08 8.89
CA THR A 136 23.87 -31.72 8.33
C THR A 136 23.74 -30.63 9.40
N GLN A 137 23.90 -29.36 9.00
CA GLN A 137 23.55 -28.22 9.88
C GLN A 137 22.07 -28.25 10.29
N LEU A 138 21.18 -28.72 9.41
CA LEU A 138 19.77 -28.89 9.72
C LEU A 138 19.57 -29.86 10.91
N TRP A 139 20.37 -30.94 10.99
CA TRP A 139 20.36 -31.84 12.14
C TRP A 139 20.76 -31.14 13.44
N GLN A 140 21.80 -30.29 13.41
CA GLN A 140 22.26 -29.54 14.59
C GLN A 140 21.25 -28.52 15.10
N MET A 141 20.28 -28.13 14.28
CA MET A 141 19.17 -27.33 14.76
C MET A 141 18.26 -28.19 15.62
N PHE A 142 17.74 -29.28 15.08
CA PHE A 142 16.69 -30.07 15.74
C PHE A 142 17.20 -31.07 16.79
N CYS A 143 18.53 -31.23 16.92
CA CYS A 143 19.16 -32.19 17.83
C CYS A 143 20.26 -31.55 18.68
N ASP A 144 20.48 -32.07 19.88
CA ASP A 144 21.43 -31.50 20.85
C ASP A 144 22.91 -31.70 20.47
N SER A 145 23.21 -32.66 19.59
CA SER A 145 24.59 -32.98 19.20
C SER A 145 24.70 -33.38 17.72
N PRO A 146 25.88 -33.21 17.10
CA PRO A 146 26.13 -33.58 15.70
C PRO A 146 26.32 -35.09 15.49
N PHE A 147 26.08 -35.91 16.51
CA PHE A 147 26.18 -37.36 16.40
C PHE A 147 24.80 -37.97 16.11
N LEU A 148 24.77 -39.09 15.38
CA LEU A 148 23.54 -39.81 15.04
C LEU A 148 22.77 -40.33 16.27
N ASN A 149 23.43 -40.47 17.42
CA ASN A 149 22.83 -40.91 18.68
C ASN A 149 22.25 -39.76 19.52
N ALA A 150 22.17 -38.54 18.97
CA ALA A 150 21.64 -37.38 19.68
C ALA A 150 20.14 -37.54 20.01
N THR A 151 19.71 -36.94 21.11
CA THR A 151 18.31 -36.61 21.35
C THR A 151 17.89 -35.49 20.40
N CYS A 152 16.79 -35.73 19.68
CA CYS A 152 16.23 -34.83 18.68
C CYS A 152 14.75 -34.57 18.97
N ASP A 153 14.23 -33.47 18.41
CA ASP A 153 12.80 -33.17 18.37
C ASP A 153 12.01 -34.34 17.76
N LYS A 154 10.93 -34.76 18.43
CA LYS A 154 10.08 -35.88 18.02
C LYS A 154 9.46 -35.66 16.65
N TYR A 155 9.02 -34.43 16.35
CA TYR A 155 8.44 -34.10 15.05
C TYR A 155 9.48 -34.24 13.92
N PHE A 156 10.73 -33.87 14.21
CA PHE A 156 11.84 -34.02 13.27
C PHE A 156 12.22 -35.49 13.04
N VAL A 157 12.13 -36.35 14.05
CA VAL A 157 12.39 -37.79 13.89
C VAL A 157 11.26 -38.48 13.12
N ALA A 158 10.00 -38.15 13.43
CA ALA A 158 8.83 -38.79 12.86
C ALA A 158 8.60 -38.45 11.37
N ASN A 159 8.97 -37.24 10.93
CA ASN A 159 8.66 -36.75 9.59
C ASN A 159 9.90 -36.67 8.69
N ASN A 160 9.74 -36.94 7.39
CA ASN A 160 10.82 -36.82 6.42
C ASN A 160 11.04 -35.35 6.02
N VAL A 161 12.29 -35.03 5.65
CA VAL A 161 12.66 -33.75 5.04
C VAL A 161 12.57 -33.92 3.54
N THR A 162 11.83 -33.04 2.88
CA THR A 162 11.63 -33.06 1.42
C THR A 162 11.89 -31.69 0.82
N GLU A 163 12.55 -31.69 -0.32
CA GLU A 163 12.77 -30.50 -1.13
C GLU A 163 11.68 -30.39 -2.20
N ILE A 164 10.97 -29.26 -2.23
CA ILE A 164 9.93 -28.98 -3.22
C ILE A 164 10.32 -27.78 -4.07
N GLN A 165 9.81 -27.74 -5.30
CA GLN A 165 10.02 -26.63 -6.21
C GLN A 165 9.10 -25.46 -5.84
N GLY A 166 9.65 -24.30 -5.50
CA GLY A 166 8.88 -23.09 -5.13
C GLY A 166 8.16 -22.42 -6.30
N ILE A 167 8.71 -22.54 -7.52
CA ILE A 167 8.07 -22.08 -8.77
C ILE A 167 7.91 -23.28 -9.70
N PRO A 168 6.82 -24.05 -9.59
CA PRO A 168 6.55 -25.16 -10.50
C PRO A 168 6.16 -24.67 -11.91
N GLY A 169 5.74 -23.42 -12.07
CA GLY A 169 5.41 -22.79 -13.35
C GLY A 169 3.94 -22.94 -13.78
N VAL A 170 3.53 -22.17 -14.80
CA VAL A 170 2.11 -22.07 -15.23
C VAL A 170 1.48 -23.40 -15.63
N THR A 171 2.27 -24.34 -16.16
CA THR A 171 1.79 -25.62 -16.68
C THR A 171 1.57 -26.68 -15.60
N SER A 172 1.97 -26.40 -14.35
CA SER A 172 1.93 -27.35 -13.23
C SER A 172 0.53 -27.65 -12.69
N GLY A 173 -0.45 -26.77 -12.94
CA GLY A 173 -1.80 -26.89 -12.38
C GLY A 173 -1.92 -26.43 -10.92
N ILE A 174 -0.90 -25.79 -10.35
CA ILE A 174 -0.87 -25.32 -8.95
C ILE A 174 -1.97 -24.29 -8.62
N LEU A 175 -2.58 -23.67 -9.64
CA LEU A 175 -3.68 -22.72 -9.46
C LEU A 175 -4.86 -23.31 -8.67
N ALA A 176 -5.14 -24.62 -8.83
CA ALA A 176 -6.21 -25.28 -8.09
C ALA A 176 -5.98 -25.24 -6.56
N ASP A 177 -4.71 -25.23 -6.15
CA ASP A 177 -4.28 -25.33 -4.75
C ASP A 177 -4.25 -23.95 -4.10
N ASN A 178 -4.11 -22.91 -4.92
CA ASN A 178 -4.09 -21.51 -4.50
C ASN A 178 -5.46 -20.81 -4.63
N LEU A 179 -6.51 -21.52 -5.05
CA LEU A 179 -7.81 -20.89 -5.35
C LEU A 179 -8.55 -20.42 -4.09
N PHE A 180 -8.37 -21.11 -2.96
CA PHE A 180 -9.06 -20.82 -1.71
C PHE A 180 -8.22 -19.96 -0.78
N GLY A 181 -8.91 -19.11 0.00
CA GLY A 181 -8.25 -18.23 0.96
C GLY A 181 -7.82 -18.99 2.20
N ASN A 182 -6.56 -18.82 2.59
CA ASN A 182 -6.01 -19.32 3.84
C ASN A 182 -5.67 -18.15 4.75
N TYR A 183 -6.28 -18.12 5.93
CA TYR A 183 -6.12 -17.07 6.92
C TYR A 183 -5.43 -17.67 8.15
N TYR A 184 -4.35 -17.02 8.58
CA TYR A 184 -3.52 -17.44 9.71
C TYR A 184 -3.56 -16.40 10.83
N GLU A 185 -3.41 -16.86 12.07
CA GLU A 185 -3.11 -16.03 13.22
C GLU A 185 -1.60 -15.75 13.33
N LYS A 186 -1.23 -14.64 13.98
CA LYS A 186 0.18 -14.27 14.17
C LYS A 186 0.90 -15.40 14.93
N GLY A 187 1.98 -15.90 14.34
CA GLY A 187 2.79 -16.99 14.89
C GLY A 187 2.39 -18.39 14.45
N ASP A 188 1.33 -18.54 13.63
CA ASP A 188 0.99 -19.84 13.04
C ASP A 188 2.08 -20.30 12.06
N LEU A 189 2.28 -21.61 11.98
CA LEU A 189 3.21 -22.23 11.05
C LEU A 189 2.64 -22.24 9.64
N ILE A 190 3.45 -21.82 8.67
CA ILE A 190 3.08 -21.96 7.26
C ILE A 190 3.23 -23.43 6.88
N ALA A 191 2.09 -24.09 6.72
CA ALA A 191 2.00 -25.49 6.33
C ALA A 191 1.40 -25.69 4.95
N ARG A 192 1.76 -26.80 4.31
CA ARG A 192 1.20 -27.24 3.03
C ARG A 192 0.11 -28.29 3.25
N ASP A 193 -1.09 -28.01 2.78
CA ASP A 193 -2.29 -28.83 3.07
C ASP A 193 -2.25 -30.25 2.45
N LYS A 194 -1.47 -30.46 1.38
CA LYS A 194 -1.46 -31.72 0.60
C LYS A 194 -0.31 -32.68 0.95
N MET A 195 0.44 -32.43 2.01
CA MET A 195 1.51 -33.32 2.47
C MET A 195 1.10 -34.05 3.74
N GLU A 196 1.31 -35.37 3.76
CA GLU A 196 1.10 -36.18 4.95
C GLU A 196 2.16 -35.82 6.01
N SER A 197 1.69 -35.50 7.21
CA SER A 197 2.51 -35.27 8.39
C SER A 197 1.99 -36.11 9.56
N VAL A 198 2.91 -36.63 10.36
CA VAL A 198 2.60 -37.24 11.65
C VAL A 198 2.55 -36.10 12.67
N GLU A 199 1.35 -35.71 13.09
CA GLU A 199 1.11 -34.68 14.10
C GLU A 199 0.86 -35.33 15.47
N ASP A 200 1.70 -35.01 16.46
CA ASP A 200 1.40 -35.25 17.87
C ASP A 200 0.73 -33.98 18.43
N GLN A 201 -0.50 -34.11 18.94
CA GLN A 201 -1.37 -32.99 19.33
C GLN A 201 -1.01 -32.32 20.67
N ASP A 202 -0.06 -32.87 21.43
CA ASP A 202 0.12 -32.54 22.86
C ASP A 202 1.49 -31.92 23.25
N GLU A 203 2.37 -31.56 22.30
CA GLU A 203 3.66 -30.91 22.63
C GLU A 203 3.75 -29.43 22.22
N PRO A 204 4.27 -28.56 23.11
CA PRO A 204 4.50 -27.16 22.78
C PRO A 204 5.55 -27.05 21.67
N LEU A 205 5.31 -26.14 20.72
CA LEU A 205 6.24 -25.88 19.61
C LEU A 205 7.59 -25.37 20.15
N THR A 206 8.55 -26.26 20.32
CA THR A 206 9.92 -25.89 20.66
C THR A 206 10.63 -25.35 19.42
N ASN A 207 11.32 -24.21 19.52
CA ASN A 207 12.14 -23.61 18.47
C ASN A 207 11.37 -23.17 17.20
N ALA A 208 10.26 -22.44 17.39
CA ALA A 208 9.43 -21.88 16.31
C ALA A 208 10.23 -21.06 15.28
N ASN A 209 11.34 -20.44 15.68
CA ASN A 209 12.21 -19.58 14.86
C ASN A 209 12.86 -20.28 13.64
N ARG A 210 12.78 -21.60 13.57
CA ARG A 210 13.34 -22.42 12.47
C ARG A 210 12.32 -22.65 11.34
N TYR A 211 11.06 -22.43 11.65
CA TYR A 211 9.96 -22.54 10.72
C TYR A 211 9.57 -21.17 10.22
N VAL A 212 8.98 -21.11 9.02
CA VAL A 212 8.40 -19.87 8.53
C VAL A 212 7.05 -19.66 9.23
N LEU A 213 6.92 -18.51 9.89
CA LEU A 213 5.75 -18.14 10.71
C LEU A 213 4.94 -17.04 10.04
N ALA A 214 3.64 -17.01 10.33
CA ALA A 214 2.77 -15.90 9.94
C ALA A 214 3.12 -14.62 10.73
N ASP A 215 3.54 -13.57 10.02
CA ASP A 215 3.97 -12.27 10.57
C ASP A 215 2.84 -11.54 11.32
N ILE A 216 1.62 -11.58 10.77
CA ILE A 216 0.44 -10.91 11.30
C ILE A 216 -0.81 -11.79 11.17
N THR A 217 -1.77 -11.59 12.08
CA THR A 217 -3.10 -12.18 11.94
C THR A 217 -3.80 -11.60 10.71
N SER A 218 -4.26 -12.47 9.82
CA SER A 218 -4.80 -12.11 8.52
C SER A 218 -6.29 -12.40 8.43
N PHE A 219 -7.05 -11.47 7.85
CA PHE A 219 -8.48 -11.63 7.56
C PHE A 219 -8.85 -10.75 6.37
N PHE A 220 -9.97 -11.05 5.71
CA PHE A 220 -10.37 -10.41 4.46
C PHE A 220 -10.36 -8.88 4.51
N THR A 221 -10.92 -8.26 5.56
CA THR A 221 -11.03 -6.79 5.63
C THR A 221 -9.69 -6.10 5.87
N LEU A 222 -8.74 -6.74 6.56
CA LEU A 222 -7.37 -6.23 6.71
C LEU A 222 -6.64 -6.22 5.36
N LEU A 223 -6.74 -7.29 4.58
CA LEU A 223 -6.12 -7.37 3.25
C LEU A 223 -6.68 -6.33 2.27
N VAL A 224 -7.98 -6.04 2.35
CA VAL A 224 -8.60 -4.95 1.58
C VAL A 224 -7.96 -3.60 1.94
N GLY A 225 -7.73 -3.34 3.22
CA GLY A 225 -7.09 -2.11 3.71
C GLY A 225 -5.62 -1.95 3.27
N ILE A 226 -4.87 -3.07 3.22
CA ILE A 226 -3.48 -3.12 2.75
C ILE A 226 -3.39 -2.98 1.23
N TYR A 227 -4.34 -3.56 0.48
CA TYR A 227 -4.34 -3.50 -0.98
C TYR A 227 -4.82 -2.14 -1.52
N PHE A 228 -5.77 -1.48 -0.85
CA PHE A 228 -6.39 -0.24 -1.33
C PHE A 228 -5.43 0.88 -1.77
N PRO A 229 -4.29 1.15 -1.09
CA PRO A 229 -3.31 2.15 -1.53
C PRO A 229 -2.84 1.95 -2.99
N SER A 230 -2.81 0.71 -3.49
CA SER A 230 -2.39 0.39 -4.87
C SER A 230 -3.28 1.02 -5.95
N VAL A 231 -4.58 1.18 -5.66
CA VAL A 231 -5.56 1.75 -6.60
C VAL A 231 -5.82 3.24 -6.38
N THR A 232 -5.08 3.87 -5.44
CA THR A 232 -5.17 5.31 -5.22
C THR A 232 -4.36 6.10 -6.27
N GLY A 233 -4.38 7.43 -6.19
CA GLY A 233 -3.59 8.28 -7.08
C GLY A 233 -4.29 8.72 -8.37
N ILE A 234 -5.58 8.40 -8.55
CA ILE A 234 -6.37 8.83 -9.73
C ILE A 234 -6.38 10.36 -9.95
N MET A 235 -6.17 11.15 -8.90
CA MET A 235 -6.12 12.61 -8.96
C MET A 235 -4.79 13.15 -9.51
N ALA A 236 -3.77 12.30 -9.73
CA ALA A 236 -2.51 12.72 -10.32
C ALA A 236 -2.69 13.29 -11.75
N GLY A 237 -3.69 12.79 -12.49
CA GLY A 237 -3.99 13.27 -13.84
C GLY A 237 -4.44 14.74 -13.89
N SER A 238 -5.10 15.23 -12.84
CA SER A 238 -5.55 16.63 -12.76
C SER A 238 -4.51 17.60 -12.20
N ASN A 239 -3.40 17.10 -11.61
CA ASN A 239 -2.39 17.94 -10.97
C ASN A 239 -1.60 18.82 -11.95
N ARG A 240 -1.64 18.53 -13.25
CA ARG A 240 -1.04 19.34 -14.33
C ARG A 240 -2.07 19.93 -15.29
N SER A 241 -3.30 20.14 -14.81
CA SER A 241 -4.41 20.66 -15.62
C SER A 241 -4.09 22.00 -16.30
N GLY A 242 -3.29 22.87 -15.65
CA GLY A 242 -2.88 24.17 -16.19
C GLY A 242 -1.91 24.11 -17.38
N ASP A 243 -1.23 22.98 -17.58
CA ASP A 243 -0.24 22.81 -18.66
C ASP A 243 -0.82 22.08 -19.89
N LEU A 244 -2.07 21.62 -19.81
CA LEU A 244 -2.71 20.85 -20.88
C LEU A 244 -3.30 21.77 -21.95
N ARG A 245 -3.06 21.43 -23.23
CA ARG A 245 -3.67 22.13 -24.38
C ARG A 245 -5.21 22.12 -24.34
N ASP A 246 -5.79 20.99 -23.93
CA ASP A 246 -7.23 20.83 -23.71
C ASP A 246 -7.45 19.94 -22.48
N ALA A 247 -7.60 20.58 -21.32
CA ALA A 247 -7.84 19.89 -20.06
C ALA A 247 -9.20 19.19 -20.01
N GLN A 248 -10.24 19.76 -20.63
CA GLN A 248 -11.60 19.22 -20.56
C GLN A 248 -11.70 17.85 -21.25
N LYS A 249 -10.99 17.67 -22.36
CA LYS A 249 -10.94 16.37 -23.07
C LYS A 249 -9.88 15.42 -22.51
N SER A 250 -8.69 15.93 -22.19
CA SER A 250 -7.53 15.07 -21.87
C SER A 250 -7.62 14.41 -20.49
N ILE A 251 -8.14 15.12 -19.47
CA ILE A 251 -8.26 14.59 -18.11
C ILE A 251 -9.17 13.35 -18.04
N PRO A 252 -10.42 13.37 -18.54
CA PRO A 252 -11.29 12.19 -18.43
C PRO A 252 -10.76 11.00 -19.24
N ILE A 253 -10.26 11.22 -20.46
CA ILE A 253 -9.74 10.13 -21.31
C ILE A 253 -8.48 9.52 -20.67
N GLY A 254 -7.53 10.35 -20.24
CA GLY A 254 -6.29 9.89 -19.64
C GLY A 254 -6.50 9.15 -18.32
N THR A 255 -7.40 9.65 -17.47
CA THR A 255 -7.69 9.03 -16.16
C THR A 255 -8.37 7.67 -16.33
N ILE A 256 -9.39 7.58 -17.19
CA ILE A 256 -10.09 6.30 -17.44
C ILE A 256 -9.15 5.27 -18.08
N ALA A 257 -8.35 5.67 -19.07
CA ALA A 257 -7.38 4.78 -19.69
C ALA A 257 -6.33 4.26 -18.69
N ALA A 258 -5.82 5.12 -17.81
CA ALA A 258 -4.86 4.72 -16.77
C ALA A 258 -5.47 3.73 -15.76
N ILE A 259 -6.71 3.97 -15.33
CA ILE A 259 -7.44 3.05 -14.42
C ILE A 259 -7.64 1.69 -15.10
N THR A 260 -8.07 1.66 -16.37
CA THR A 260 -8.26 0.40 -17.10
C THR A 260 -6.93 -0.37 -17.24
N THR A 261 -5.83 0.31 -17.59
CA THR A 261 -4.52 -0.32 -17.74
C THR A 261 -4.02 -0.92 -16.42
N THR A 262 -4.05 -0.15 -15.33
CA THR A 262 -3.60 -0.61 -14.00
C THR A 262 -4.47 -1.76 -13.48
N SER A 263 -5.79 -1.65 -13.62
CA SER A 263 -6.72 -2.72 -13.24
C SER A 263 -6.48 -4.01 -14.02
N THR A 264 -6.20 -3.90 -15.32
CA THR A 264 -5.86 -5.06 -16.15
C THR A 264 -4.59 -5.73 -15.64
N VAL A 265 -3.52 -4.94 -15.40
CA VAL A 265 -2.24 -5.46 -14.89
C VAL A 265 -2.42 -6.15 -13.53
N TYR A 266 -3.20 -5.57 -12.61
CA TYR A 266 -3.45 -6.18 -11.31
C TYR A 266 -4.23 -7.49 -11.42
N MET A 267 -5.32 -7.52 -12.18
CA MET A 267 -6.15 -8.72 -12.31
C MET A 267 -5.40 -9.87 -12.99
N SER A 268 -4.62 -9.59 -14.04
CA SER A 268 -3.78 -10.62 -14.65
C SER A 268 -2.68 -11.09 -13.71
N SER A 269 -2.04 -10.20 -12.96
CA SER A 269 -0.97 -10.59 -12.02
C SER A 269 -1.47 -11.52 -10.91
N VAL A 270 -2.67 -11.27 -10.36
CA VAL A 270 -3.28 -12.15 -9.34
C VAL A 270 -3.44 -13.59 -9.86
N VAL A 271 -3.97 -13.75 -11.06
CA VAL A 271 -4.16 -15.07 -11.68
C VAL A 271 -2.81 -15.73 -11.98
N LEU A 272 -1.85 -14.97 -12.52
CA LEU A 272 -0.54 -15.50 -12.89
C LEU A 272 0.30 -15.91 -11.67
N PHE A 273 0.27 -15.15 -10.57
CA PHE A 273 0.98 -15.51 -9.35
C PHE A 273 0.43 -16.79 -8.74
N GLY A 274 -0.90 -16.92 -8.65
CA GLY A 274 -1.55 -18.14 -8.17
C GLY A 274 -1.30 -19.37 -9.06
N ALA A 275 -1.04 -19.17 -10.36
CA ALA A 275 -0.76 -20.24 -11.31
C ALA A 275 0.73 -20.62 -11.43
N CYS A 276 1.66 -19.77 -10.97
CA CYS A 276 3.11 -20.00 -11.13
C CYS A 276 3.82 -20.42 -9.84
N ILE A 277 3.38 -19.89 -8.69
CA ILE A 277 4.13 -19.92 -7.43
C ILE A 277 3.44 -20.87 -6.45
N GLU A 278 4.23 -21.67 -5.75
CA GLU A 278 3.74 -22.57 -4.70
C GLU A 278 3.14 -21.77 -3.53
N GLY A 279 2.02 -22.24 -2.96
CA GLY A 279 1.25 -21.52 -1.95
C GLY A 279 2.04 -21.16 -0.68
N VAL A 280 2.98 -22.00 -0.25
CA VAL A 280 3.82 -21.72 0.93
C VAL A 280 4.79 -20.55 0.70
N VAL A 281 5.25 -20.36 -0.55
CA VAL A 281 6.12 -19.24 -0.92
C VAL A 281 5.32 -17.95 -1.04
N LEU A 282 4.08 -18.00 -1.52
CA LEU A 282 3.19 -16.83 -1.59
C LEU A 282 2.82 -16.28 -0.19
N ARG A 283 2.82 -17.15 0.83
CA ARG A 283 2.46 -16.81 2.21
C ARG A 283 3.66 -16.30 3.02
N ASP A 284 4.87 -16.39 2.48
CA ASP A 284 6.09 -15.91 3.10
C ASP A 284 6.43 -14.50 2.60
N LYS A 285 6.19 -13.50 3.45
CA LYS A 285 6.37 -12.07 3.11
C LYS A 285 7.83 -11.70 2.84
N PHE A 286 8.77 -12.24 3.61
CA PHE A 286 10.19 -11.87 3.55
C PHE A 286 11.01 -12.84 2.69
N GLY A 287 10.39 -13.90 2.19
CA GLY A 287 11.04 -14.90 1.34
C GLY A 287 12.07 -15.74 2.09
N GLU A 288 11.90 -15.93 3.40
CA GLU A 288 12.77 -16.74 4.25
C GLU A 288 12.91 -18.20 3.77
N GLY A 289 11.85 -18.75 3.17
CA GLY A 289 11.83 -20.07 2.54
C GLY A 289 12.53 -20.14 1.17
N VAL A 290 12.87 -19.00 0.56
CA VAL A 290 13.53 -18.90 -0.77
C VAL A 290 14.82 -18.08 -0.72
N HIS A 291 15.67 -18.37 0.28
CA HIS A 291 16.96 -17.70 0.52
C HIS A 291 16.89 -16.18 0.76
N GLY A 292 15.77 -15.66 1.26
CA GLY A 292 15.58 -14.22 1.46
C GLY A 292 15.46 -13.44 0.15
N ASN A 293 15.08 -14.10 -0.95
CA ASN A 293 14.77 -13.42 -2.20
C ASN A 293 13.34 -12.90 -2.17
N LEU A 294 13.11 -11.74 -2.81
CA LEU A 294 11.75 -11.24 -3.03
C LEU A 294 10.96 -12.28 -3.84
N VAL A 295 9.81 -12.73 -3.32
CA VAL A 295 8.97 -13.76 -3.98
C VAL A 295 8.65 -13.40 -5.42
N ILE A 296 8.23 -12.16 -5.68
CA ILE A 296 7.96 -11.68 -7.06
C ILE A 296 9.25 -11.60 -7.90
N GLY A 297 10.39 -11.35 -7.27
CA GLY A 297 11.70 -11.32 -7.92
C GLY A 297 12.12 -12.70 -8.41
N THR A 298 11.83 -13.77 -7.67
CA THR A 298 12.14 -15.15 -8.09
C THR A 298 11.44 -15.56 -9.38
N LEU A 299 10.29 -14.95 -9.69
CA LEU A 299 9.54 -15.16 -10.93
C LEU A 299 10.09 -14.34 -12.11
N ALA A 300 10.82 -13.25 -11.86
CA ALA A 300 11.18 -12.28 -12.90
C ALA A 300 12.37 -12.74 -13.76
N TRP A 301 12.30 -12.43 -15.06
CA TRP A 301 13.40 -12.61 -16.01
C TRP A 301 13.98 -11.25 -16.41
N PRO A 302 15.32 -11.06 -16.51
CA PRO A 302 16.39 -12.07 -16.46
C PRO A 302 16.94 -12.41 -15.07
N SER A 303 16.74 -11.56 -14.06
CA SER A 303 17.20 -11.81 -12.71
C SER A 303 16.29 -11.17 -11.65
N PRO A 304 16.25 -11.72 -10.41
CA PRO A 304 15.47 -11.14 -9.31
C PRO A 304 15.85 -9.69 -8.98
N TRP A 305 17.13 -9.34 -9.19
CA TRP A 305 17.68 -8.00 -8.95
C TRP A 305 17.02 -6.90 -9.78
N VAL A 306 16.46 -7.23 -10.95
CA VAL A 306 15.73 -6.25 -11.77
C VAL A 306 14.53 -5.70 -10.98
N ILE A 307 13.80 -6.57 -10.28
CA ILE A 307 12.65 -6.17 -9.47
C ILE A 307 13.11 -5.46 -8.20
N VAL A 308 14.14 -5.97 -7.52
CA VAL A 308 14.66 -5.35 -6.28
C VAL A 308 15.12 -3.91 -6.54
N ILE A 309 15.95 -3.69 -7.56
CA ILE A 309 16.47 -2.36 -7.89
C ILE A 309 15.37 -1.48 -8.50
N GLY A 310 14.55 -2.04 -9.40
CA GLY A 310 13.47 -1.31 -10.07
C GLY A 310 12.39 -0.82 -9.10
N SER A 311 11.96 -1.68 -8.18
CA SER A 311 11.00 -1.33 -7.13
C SER A 311 11.59 -0.29 -6.16
N PHE A 312 12.86 -0.42 -5.75
CA PHE A 312 13.52 0.55 -4.86
C PHE A 312 13.53 1.97 -5.43
N PHE A 313 13.93 2.14 -6.70
CA PHE A 313 13.90 3.46 -7.35
C PHE A 313 12.48 3.95 -7.61
N SER A 314 11.55 3.05 -7.91
CA SER A 314 10.13 3.39 -8.06
C SER A 314 9.53 3.92 -6.76
N THR A 315 9.75 3.25 -5.62
CA THR A 315 9.28 3.70 -4.30
C THR A 315 9.91 5.03 -3.91
N CYS A 316 11.21 5.22 -4.13
CA CYS A 316 11.86 6.52 -3.91
C CYS A 316 11.24 7.64 -4.77
N GLY A 317 10.96 7.35 -6.04
CA GLY A 317 10.30 8.28 -6.96
C GLY A 317 8.88 8.65 -6.51
N ALA A 318 8.09 7.68 -6.08
CA ALA A 318 6.74 7.88 -5.57
C ALA A 318 6.72 8.70 -4.26
N GLY A 319 7.69 8.46 -3.37
CA GLY A 319 7.89 9.25 -2.16
C GLY A 319 8.25 10.71 -2.49
N LEU A 320 9.17 10.95 -3.44
CA LEU A 320 9.51 12.30 -3.92
C LEU A 320 8.31 13.02 -4.55
N GLN A 321 7.50 12.29 -5.32
CA GLN A 321 6.28 12.85 -5.91
C GLN A 321 5.26 13.26 -4.84
N SER A 322 5.10 12.45 -3.80
CA SER A 322 4.21 12.75 -2.68
C SER A 322 4.70 13.97 -1.88
N LEU A 323 6.01 14.05 -1.63
CA LEU A 323 6.66 15.13 -0.89
C LEU A 323 6.73 16.46 -1.68
N THR A 324 6.60 16.41 -3.01
CA THR A 324 6.46 17.62 -3.85
C THR A 324 5.01 18.03 -4.07
N GLY A 325 4.09 17.06 -4.19
CA GLY A 325 2.67 17.29 -4.46
C GLY A 325 1.89 17.82 -3.25
N ALA A 326 2.07 17.20 -2.08
CA ALA A 326 1.33 17.56 -0.87
C ALA A 326 1.57 19.02 -0.41
N PRO A 327 2.81 19.54 -0.36
CA PRO A 327 3.05 20.94 0.01
C PRO A 327 2.41 21.93 -0.95
N ARG A 328 2.40 21.65 -2.26
CA ARG A 328 1.79 22.52 -3.27
C ARG A 328 0.28 22.59 -3.11
N LEU A 329 -0.36 21.46 -2.79
CA LEU A 329 -1.78 21.42 -2.46
C LEU A 329 -2.10 22.23 -1.20
N MET A 330 -1.30 22.08 -0.13
CA MET A 330 -1.47 22.85 1.10
C MET A 330 -1.28 24.35 0.85
N GLN A 331 -0.29 24.74 0.05
CA GLN A 331 -0.04 26.12 -0.31
C GLN A 331 -1.21 26.72 -1.10
N ALA A 332 -1.83 25.97 -2.01
CA ALA A 332 -3.02 26.41 -2.74
C ALA A 332 -4.20 26.66 -1.79
N ILE A 333 -4.49 25.71 -0.89
CA ILE A 333 -5.53 25.85 0.14
C ILE A 333 -5.30 27.09 1.01
N ALA A 334 -4.05 27.36 1.40
CA ALA A 334 -3.69 28.51 2.22
C ALA A 334 -3.84 29.85 1.47
N LYS A 335 -3.59 29.88 0.15
CA LYS A 335 -3.73 31.07 -0.70
C LYS A 335 -5.19 31.47 -0.92
N ASP A 336 -6.10 30.51 -0.98
CA ASP A 336 -7.54 30.77 -1.12
C ASP A 336 -8.13 31.47 0.12
N GLY A 337 -7.44 31.42 1.27
CA GLY A 337 -7.84 32.08 2.50
C GLY A 337 -9.14 31.54 3.10
N ILE A 338 -9.51 30.30 2.75
CA ILE A 338 -10.73 29.62 3.24
C ILE A 338 -10.62 29.21 4.72
N VAL A 339 -9.40 28.94 5.21
CA VAL A 339 -9.12 28.59 6.61
C VAL A 339 -8.08 29.57 7.14
N PRO A 340 -8.47 30.58 7.94
CA PRO A 340 -7.56 31.62 8.43
C PRO A 340 -6.31 31.05 9.15
N ALA A 341 -6.47 29.97 9.92
CA ALA A 341 -5.38 29.30 10.62
C ALA A 341 -4.27 28.75 9.70
N LEU A 342 -4.59 28.42 8.44
CA LEU A 342 -3.64 27.86 7.49
C LEU A 342 -2.86 28.93 6.69
N ARG A 343 -3.13 30.22 6.90
CA ARG A 343 -2.55 31.32 6.10
C ARG A 343 -1.01 31.33 6.11
N ILE A 344 -0.39 30.91 7.22
CA ILE A 344 1.08 30.85 7.38
C ILE A 344 1.71 29.91 6.32
N PHE A 345 1.00 28.84 5.95
CA PHE A 345 1.48 27.84 5.00
C PHE A 345 1.44 28.30 3.54
N GLY A 346 0.82 29.46 3.25
CA GLY A 346 0.75 30.07 1.92
C GLY A 346 2.06 30.72 1.45
N HIS A 347 3.04 30.88 2.35
CA HIS A 347 4.34 31.46 2.01
C HIS A 347 5.11 30.59 0.99
N GLY A 348 5.76 31.23 0.03
CA GLY A 348 6.60 30.57 -0.96
C GLY A 348 7.87 31.37 -1.26
N LYS A 349 8.90 30.68 -1.76
CA LYS A 349 10.10 31.33 -2.31
C LYS A 349 9.72 32.18 -3.54
N ALA A 350 10.67 33.00 -4.03
CA ALA A 350 10.51 33.76 -5.28
C ALA A 350 10.08 32.91 -6.49
N ASN A 351 10.45 31.62 -6.49
CA ASN A 351 10.11 30.67 -7.55
C ASN A 351 8.72 30.02 -7.39
N GLY A 352 7.94 30.43 -6.39
CA GLY A 352 6.61 29.86 -6.08
C GLY A 352 6.63 28.60 -5.20
N GLU A 353 7.78 27.98 -4.98
CA GLU A 353 7.90 26.74 -4.19
C GLU A 353 7.57 26.97 -2.70
N PRO A 354 6.76 26.09 -2.07
CA PRO A 354 6.34 26.25 -0.68
C PRO A 354 7.44 25.89 0.31
N THR A 355 7.63 26.71 1.36
CA THR A 355 8.60 26.46 2.44
C THR A 355 7.93 25.86 3.68
N TRP A 356 7.03 26.61 4.32
CA TRP A 356 6.35 26.17 5.55
C TRP A 356 5.43 24.96 5.31
N SER A 357 4.78 24.88 4.15
CA SER A 357 3.98 23.69 3.81
C SER A 357 4.85 22.44 3.63
N LEU A 358 6.09 22.57 3.14
CA LEU A 358 7.02 21.45 3.03
C LEU A 358 7.43 20.97 4.42
N LEU A 359 7.75 21.89 5.32
CA LEU A 359 8.09 21.56 6.71
C LEU A 359 6.92 20.83 7.41
N LEU A 360 5.69 21.33 7.29
CA LEU A 360 4.50 20.66 7.85
C LEU A 360 4.34 19.24 7.28
N THR A 361 4.52 19.09 5.97
CA THR A 361 4.41 17.79 5.29
C THR A 361 5.49 16.83 5.77
N ALA A 362 6.73 17.29 5.96
CA ALA A 362 7.81 16.49 6.52
C ALA A 362 7.49 16.07 7.97
N CYS A 363 6.99 16.97 8.82
CA CYS A 363 6.62 16.62 10.20
C CYS A 363 5.48 15.59 10.28
N ILE A 364 4.45 15.71 9.43
CA ILE A 364 3.35 14.72 9.40
C ILE A 364 3.87 13.39 8.81
N CYS A 365 4.72 13.44 7.79
CA CYS A 365 5.36 12.25 7.21
C CYS A 365 6.20 11.51 8.27
N GLU A 366 6.97 12.25 9.06
CA GLU A 366 7.77 11.70 10.17
C GLU A 366 6.89 10.95 11.19
N SER A 367 5.69 11.47 11.50
CA SER A 367 4.75 10.74 12.37
C SER A 367 4.36 9.36 11.82
N GLY A 368 4.26 9.22 10.49
CA GLY A 368 4.02 7.94 9.82
C GLY A 368 5.25 7.03 9.84
N ILE A 369 6.45 7.58 9.73
CA ILE A 369 7.71 6.82 9.81
C ILE A 369 7.94 6.26 11.22
N LEU A 370 7.59 7.01 12.27
CA LEU A 370 7.72 6.56 13.65
C LEU A 370 6.84 5.33 13.99
N ILE A 371 5.74 5.14 13.26
CA ILE A 371 4.91 3.91 13.34
C ILE A 371 5.70 2.69 12.84
N ALA A 372 6.62 2.88 11.90
CA ALA A 372 7.60 1.93 11.35
C ALA A 372 7.04 0.71 10.60
N SER A 373 5.83 0.26 10.91
CA SER A 373 5.15 -0.85 10.22
C SER A 373 4.34 -0.35 9.01
N LEU A 374 4.68 -0.83 7.82
CA LEU A 374 3.94 -0.53 6.58
C LEU A 374 2.49 -0.99 6.63
N ASP A 375 2.25 -2.17 7.19
CA ASP A 375 0.92 -2.79 7.29
C ASP A 375 -0.01 -2.00 8.23
N SER A 376 0.56 -1.26 9.18
CA SER A 376 -0.19 -0.36 10.07
C SER A 376 -0.47 1.01 9.44
N VAL A 377 0.46 1.52 8.61
CA VAL A 377 0.32 2.83 7.95
C VAL A 377 -0.66 2.78 6.78
N ALA A 378 -0.69 1.68 6.02
CA ALA A 378 -1.54 1.53 4.84
C ALA A 378 -3.05 1.75 5.13
N PRO A 379 -3.67 1.13 6.17
CA PRO A 379 -5.06 1.38 6.51
C PRO A 379 -5.38 2.83 6.87
N ILE A 380 -4.46 3.54 7.56
CA ILE A 380 -4.64 4.96 7.93
C ILE A 380 -4.73 5.82 6.66
N LEU A 381 -3.84 5.58 5.71
CA LEU A 381 -3.86 6.25 4.42
C LEU A 381 -5.14 5.93 3.62
N SER A 382 -5.54 4.67 3.60
CA SER A 382 -6.75 4.21 2.91
C SER A 382 -8.00 4.96 3.40
N MET A 383 -8.09 5.25 4.70
CA MET A 383 -9.19 6.04 5.27
C MET A 383 -9.25 7.46 4.71
N PHE A 384 -8.11 8.16 4.60
CA PHE A 384 -8.07 9.53 4.06
C PHE A 384 -8.45 9.59 2.58
N PHE A 385 -7.99 8.63 1.78
CA PHE A 385 -8.35 8.57 0.35
C PHE A 385 -9.80 8.15 0.14
N LEU A 386 -10.29 7.12 0.83
CA LEU A 386 -11.70 6.70 0.76
C LEU A 386 -12.64 7.84 1.14
N MET A 387 -12.31 8.58 2.19
CA MET A 387 -13.09 9.75 2.60
C MET A 387 -13.07 10.86 1.53
N CYS A 388 -11.92 11.13 0.92
CA CYS A 388 -11.83 12.10 -0.17
C CYS A 388 -12.71 11.69 -1.36
N TYR A 389 -12.65 10.41 -1.75
CA TYR A 389 -13.44 9.89 -2.87
C TYR A 389 -14.93 9.86 -2.55
N MET A 390 -15.29 9.53 -1.31
CA MET A 390 -16.67 9.61 -0.83
C MET A 390 -17.23 11.03 -0.96
N PHE A 391 -16.51 12.06 -0.48
CA PHE A 391 -16.99 13.44 -0.58
C PHE A 391 -17.07 13.97 -2.01
N VAL A 392 -16.13 13.59 -2.88
CA VAL A 392 -16.20 13.94 -4.31
C VAL A 392 -17.45 13.32 -4.95
N ASN A 393 -17.68 12.03 -4.71
CA ASN A 393 -18.85 11.33 -5.24
C ASN A 393 -20.18 11.88 -4.68
N LEU A 394 -20.24 12.14 -3.37
CA LEU A 394 -21.39 12.76 -2.72
C LEU A 394 -21.68 14.15 -3.30
N ALA A 395 -20.65 15.01 -3.43
CA ALA A 395 -20.81 16.36 -3.96
C ALA A 395 -21.34 16.34 -5.40
N CYS A 396 -20.81 15.47 -6.27
CA CYS A 396 -21.29 15.35 -7.65
C CYS A 396 -22.75 14.87 -7.71
N ALA A 397 -23.14 13.87 -6.91
CA ALA A 397 -24.51 13.38 -6.87
C ALA A 397 -25.48 14.47 -6.35
N LEU A 398 -25.12 15.11 -5.24
CA LEU A 398 -25.93 16.12 -4.56
C LEU A 398 -26.12 17.38 -5.42
N GLN A 399 -25.06 17.88 -6.08
CA GLN A 399 -25.18 19.04 -6.97
C GLN A 399 -26.08 18.78 -8.18
N THR A 400 -26.07 17.56 -8.72
CA THR A 400 -26.99 17.16 -9.80
C THR A 400 -28.43 17.07 -9.31
N LEU A 401 -28.67 16.42 -8.16
CA LEU A 401 -30.01 16.24 -7.60
C LEU A 401 -30.64 17.56 -7.14
N LEU A 402 -29.85 18.45 -6.55
CA LEU A 402 -30.30 19.76 -6.11
C LEU A 402 -30.42 20.79 -7.24
N ARG A 403 -29.95 20.47 -8.45
CA ARG A 403 -29.90 21.40 -9.60
C ARG A 403 -29.19 22.70 -9.22
N THR A 404 -27.96 22.59 -8.74
CA THR A 404 -27.14 23.75 -8.41
C THR A 404 -26.94 24.64 -9.67
N PRO A 405 -27.11 25.97 -9.60
CA PRO A 405 -27.17 26.85 -10.78
C PRO A 405 -26.02 26.68 -11.79
N ASN A 406 -24.78 26.57 -11.28
CA ASN A 406 -23.57 26.47 -12.10
C ASN A 406 -23.14 25.02 -12.42
N TRP A 407 -23.90 24.01 -12.02
CA TRP A 407 -23.53 22.61 -12.21
C TRP A 407 -24.19 22.01 -13.45
N ARG A 408 -23.43 21.94 -14.56
CA ARG A 408 -23.88 21.38 -15.85
C ARG A 408 -22.80 20.46 -16.45
N PRO A 409 -22.64 19.23 -15.92
CA PRO A 409 -21.62 18.29 -16.40
C PRO A 409 -21.87 17.91 -17.87
N ARG A 410 -20.91 18.23 -18.75
CA ARG A 410 -21.00 17.97 -20.20
C ARG A 410 -20.49 16.57 -20.62
N PHE A 411 -20.04 15.75 -19.66
CA PHE A 411 -19.48 14.44 -19.96
C PHE A 411 -20.59 13.43 -20.27
N LYS A 412 -20.52 12.78 -21.43
CA LYS A 412 -21.59 11.93 -21.98
C LYS A 412 -21.98 10.74 -21.09
N PHE A 413 -21.02 10.13 -20.38
CA PHE A 413 -21.24 8.93 -19.57
C PHE A 413 -21.45 9.25 -18.08
N TYR A 414 -21.65 10.51 -17.73
CA TYR A 414 -21.94 10.90 -16.36
C TYR A 414 -23.42 10.68 -16.03
N HIS A 415 -23.70 10.02 -14.90
CA HIS A 415 -25.03 9.95 -14.31
C HIS A 415 -24.94 9.99 -12.78
N TRP A 416 -25.91 10.62 -12.10
CA TRP A 416 -25.87 10.81 -10.65
C TRP A 416 -25.87 9.47 -9.87
N THR A 417 -26.50 8.43 -10.42
CA THR A 417 -26.53 7.09 -9.80
C THR A 417 -25.15 6.45 -9.72
N LEU A 418 -24.27 6.69 -10.71
CA LEU A 418 -22.90 6.19 -10.70
C LEU A 418 -22.10 6.84 -9.56
N SER A 419 -22.26 8.15 -9.37
CA SER A 419 -21.66 8.86 -8.23
C SER A 419 -22.23 8.38 -6.89
N PHE A 420 -23.54 8.16 -6.79
CA PHE A 420 -24.16 7.62 -5.57
C PHE A 420 -23.67 6.20 -5.24
N LEU A 421 -23.54 5.34 -6.25
CA LEU A 421 -22.96 3.99 -6.10
C LEU A 421 -21.51 4.08 -5.61
N GLY A 422 -20.69 4.94 -6.22
CA GLY A 422 -19.31 5.15 -5.80
C GLY A 422 -19.19 5.66 -4.36
N MET A 423 -20.07 6.59 -3.96
CA MET A 423 -20.16 7.06 -2.57
C MET A 423 -20.50 5.90 -1.61
N SER A 424 -21.50 5.08 -1.94
CA SER A 424 -21.90 3.94 -1.12
C SER A 424 -20.77 2.92 -0.97
N LEU A 425 -20.05 2.60 -2.06
CA LEU A 425 -18.93 1.66 -2.03
C LEU A 425 -17.77 2.20 -1.17
N CYS A 426 -17.43 3.49 -1.29
CA CYS A 426 -16.41 4.10 -0.43
C CYS A 426 -16.80 4.04 1.04
N LEU A 427 -18.07 4.32 1.36
CA LEU A 427 -18.57 4.27 2.74
C LEU A 427 -18.50 2.85 3.30
N THR A 428 -18.96 1.85 2.54
CA THR A 428 -18.89 0.43 2.95
C THR A 428 -17.45 0.01 3.23
N LEU A 429 -16.50 0.34 2.35
CA LEU A 429 -15.08 -0.01 2.54
C LEU A 429 -14.48 0.66 3.79
N MET A 430 -14.83 1.92 4.09
CA MET A 430 -14.38 2.58 5.31
C MET A 430 -14.85 1.84 6.57
N PHE A 431 -16.12 1.46 6.63
CA PHE A 431 -16.66 0.73 7.78
C PHE A 431 -16.10 -0.70 7.91
N LEU A 432 -15.83 -1.37 6.80
CA LEU A 432 -15.22 -2.71 6.79
C LEU A 432 -13.77 -2.69 7.32
N CYS A 433 -12.99 -1.68 6.96
CA CYS A 433 -11.61 -1.56 7.42
C CYS A 433 -11.53 -1.20 8.92
N SER A 434 -12.22 -0.14 9.35
CA SER A 434 -12.33 0.22 10.77
C SER A 434 -13.49 1.18 10.99
N TRP A 435 -14.56 0.67 11.60
CA TRP A 435 -15.76 1.44 11.88
C TRP A 435 -15.52 2.61 12.84
N TYR A 436 -14.65 2.43 13.85
CA TYR A 436 -14.40 3.46 14.87
C TYR A 436 -13.57 4.62 14.29
N TYR A 437 -12.52 4.34 13.50
CA TYR A 437 -11.77 5.38 12.80
C TYR A 437 -12.64 6.08 11.75
N ALA A 438 -13.51 5.34 11.06
CA ALA A 438 -14.44 5.92 10.09
C ALA A 438 -15.38 6.96 10.72
N ILE A 439 -16.00 6.64 11.87
CA ILE A 439 -16.89 7.56 12.59
C ILE A 439 -16.13 8.82 13.03
N VAL A 440 -15.00 8.65 13.72
CA VAL A 440 -14.19 9.78 14.21
C VAL A 440 -13.78 10.68 13.06
N ALA A 441 -13.29 10.10 11.97
CA ALA A 441 -12.81 10.86 10.83
C ALA A 441 -13.98 11.59 10.11
N MET A 442 -15.17 10.98 9.99
CA MET A 442 -16.35 11.65 9.44
C MET A 442 -16.82 12.83 10.30
N VAL A 443 -16.77 12.69 11.63
CA VAL A 443 -17.11 13.79 12.57
C VAL A 443 -16.12 14.96 12.43
N ILE A 444 -14.81 14.66 12.34
CA ILE A 444 -13.78 15.69 12.13
C ILE A 444 -13.99 16.39 10.78
N ALA A 445 -14.23 15.63 9.70
CA ALA A 445 -14.47 16.19 8.38
C ALA A 445 -15.75 17.05 8.32
N GLY A 446 -16.83 16.61 8.97
CA GLY A 446 -18.08 17.38 9.10
C GLY A 446 -17.87 18.68 9.90
N SER A 447 -17.07 18.63 10.96
CA SER A 447 -16.70 19.80 11.76
C SER A 447 -15.88 20.82 10.93
N ILE A 448 -14.91 20.34 10.14
CA ILE A 448 -14.13 21.18 9.22
C ILE A 448 -15.05 21.79 8.14
N TYR A 449 -15.96 21.03 7.56
CA TYR A 449 -16.92 21.53 6.58
C TYR A 449 -17.77 22.68 7.16
N LYS A 450 -18.33 22.48 8.36
CA LYS A 450 -19.12 23.51 9.05
C LYS A 450 -18.30 24.73 9.42
N TYR A 451 -17.05 24.54 9.83
CA TYR A 451 -16.13 25.65 10.10
C TYR A 451 -15.87 26.50 8.85
N ILE A 452 -15.62 25.87 7.70
CA ILE A 452 -15.39 26.58 6.42
C ILE A 452 -16.67 27.33 6.01
N GLU A 453 -17.85 26.71 6.17
CA GLU A 453 -19.14 27.35 5.89
C GLU A 453 -19.34 28.62 6.73
N PHE A 454 -19.05 28.54 8.03
CA PHE A 454 -19.15 29.65 8.97
C PHE A 454 -18.17 30.79 8.62
N ALA A 455 -16.88 30.48 8.43
CA ALA A 455 -15.87 31.47 8.09
C ALA A 455 -16.12 32.13 6.71
N GLY A 456 -16.67 31.36 5.76
CA GLY A 456 -17.10 31.88 4.46
C GLY A 456 -18.27 32.85 4.58
N ALA A 457 -19.28 32.50 5.38
CA ALA A 457 -20.44 33.35 5.64
C ALA A 457 -20.07 34.66 6.35
N GLU A 458 -19.17 34.60 7.34
CA GLU A 458 -18.65 35.79 8.03
C GLU A 458 -17.92 36.74 7.08
N LYS A 459 -17.12 36.20 6.15
CA LYS A 459 -16.39 37.01 5.16
C LYS A 459 -17.30 37.65 4.10
N GLU A 460 -18.33 36.94 3.64
CA GLU A 460 -19.25 37.43 2.59
C GLU A 460 -20.30 38.42 3.14
N TRP A 461 -20.81 38.16 4.36
CA TRP A 461 -21.96 38.89 4.92
C TRP A 461 -21.64 39.71 6.18
N GLY A 462 -20.41 39.66 6.68
CA GLY A 462 -19.93 40.42 7.84
C GLY A 462 -20.24 39.80 9.22
N ASP A 463 -21.24 38.91 9.29
CA ASP A 463 -21.61 38.15 10.50
C ASP A 463 -21.86 36.69 10.12
N GLY A 464 -21.23 35.75 10.84
CA GLY A 464 -21.26 34.33 10.51
C GLY A 464 -22.64 33.69 10.64
N ILE A 465 -23.36 33.92 11.74
CA ILE A 465 -24.67 33.24 11.97
C ILE A 465 -25.74 33.80 11.04
N ARG A 466 -25.81 35.14 10.93
CA ARG A 466 -26.73 35.80 10.01
C ARG A 466 -26.38 35.50 8.55
N GLY A 467 -25.08 35.46 8.23
CA GLY A 467 -24.56 35.15 6.90
C GLY A 467 -24.95 33.75 6.41
N LEU A 468 -24.96 32.74 7.30
CA LEU A 468 -25.42 31.39 6.95
C LEU A 468 -26.88 31.39 6.47
N SER A 469 -27.75 32.11 7.19
CA SER A 469 -29.17 32.22 6.84
C SER A 469 -29.37 32.97 5.52
N LEU A 470 -28.60 34.05 5.30
CA LEU A 470 -28.64 34.83 4.07
C LEU A 470 -28.14 34.03 2.86
N SER A 471 -27.06 33.26 3.02
CA SER A 471 -26.51 32.40 1.98
C SER A 471 -27.50 31.29 1.58
N ALA A 472 -28.15 30.66 2.56
CA ALA A 472 -29.19 29.66 2.32
C ALA A 472 -30.42 30.26 1.59
N ALA A 473 -30.87 31.45 2.00
CA ALA A 473 -31.98 32.14 1.35
C ALA A 473 -31.65 32.51 -0.11
N ARG A 474 -30.46 33.06 -0.35
CA ARG A 474 -29.98 33.39 -1.71
C ARG A 474 -29.91 32.14 -2.59
N TYR A 475 -29.38 31.03 -2.08
CA TYR A 475 -29.30 29.77 -2.81
C TYR A 475 -30.69 29.24 -3.19
N ALA A 476 -31.65 29.31 -2.26
CA ALA A 476 -33.04 28.91 -2.52
C ALA A 476 -33.72 29.80 -3.57
N LEU A 477 -33.51 31.12 -3.52
CA LEU A 477 -34.06 32.07 -4.50
C LEU A 477 -33.50 31.85 -5.91
N MET A 478 -32.17 31.72 -6.05
CA MET A 478 -31.54 31.45 -7.36
C MET A 478 -32.04 30.13 -7.97
N ARG A 479 -32.34 29.13 -7.13
CA ARG A 479 -32.89 27.85 -7.60
C ARG A 479 -34.33 27.96 -8.10
N LEU A 480 -35.12 28.87 -7.53
CA LEU A 480 -36.51 29.10 -7.95
C LEU A 480 -36.59 29.77 -9.33
N GLU A 481 -35.60 30.58 -9.72
CA GLU A 481 -35.59 31.29 -11.01
C GLU A 481 -35.47 30.37 -12.24
N GLU A 482 -34.83 29.20 -12.12
CA GLU A 482 -34.66 28.27 -13.25
C GLU A 482 -35.89 27.38 -13.53
N GLY A 483 -36.83 27.26 -12.58
CA GLY A 483 -38.01 26.42 -12.73
C GLY A 483 -39.15 27.12 -13.45
N PRO A 484 -39.83 26.50 -14.46
CA PRO A 484 -40.97 27.13 -15.10
C PRO A 484 -42.09 27.34 -14.07
N PRO A 485 -42.65 28.56 -13.93
CA PRO A 485 -43.80 28.77 -13.06
C PRO A 485 -44.99 27.99 -13.60
N HIS A 486 -45.44 26.98 -12.85
CA HIS A 486 -46.59 26.17 -13.24
C HIS A 486 -47.90 26.89 -12.88
N THR A 487 -48.67 27.25 -13.91
CA THR A 487 -50.01 27.86 -13.79
C THR A 487 -51.02 27.01 -13.02
N LYS A 488 -50.79 25.69 -12.91
CA LYS A 488 -51.66 24.76 -12.17
C LYS A 488 -51.51 24.80 -10.65
N ASN A 489 -50.41 25.38 -10.12
CA ASN A 489 -50.15 25.47 -8.69
C ASN A 489 -50.35 26.91 -8.18
N TRP A 490 -51.50 27.51 -8.52
CA TRP A 490 -51.83 28.85 -8.01
C TRP A 490 -51.95 28.81 -6.49
N ARG A 491 -51.18 29.69 -5.83
CA ARG A 491 -51.22 29.97 -4.40
C ARG A 491 -51.28 31.50 -4.26
N PRO A 492 -52.20 32.05 -3.47
CA PRO A 492 -52.22 33.50 -3.23
C PRO A 492 -50.94 33.88 -2.46
N GLN A 493 -50.10 34.70 -3.09
CA GLN A 493 -48.96 35.38 -2.45
C GLN A 493 -49.47 36.80 -2.17
N LEU A 494 -49.99 37.03 -0.96
CA LEU A 494 -50.56 38.31 -0.52
C LEU A 494 -49.48 39.30 -0.07
#